data_AF-A0A945NUU1-F1
#
_entry.id   AF-A0A945NUU1-F1
#
_cell.length_a   1.000
_cell.length_b   1.000
_cell.length_c   1.000
_cell.angle_alpha   90.00
_cell.angle_beta   90.00
_cell.angle_gamma   90.00
#
_symmetry.space_group_name_H-M   'P 1'
#
loop_
_entity.id
_entity.type
_entity.pdbx_description
1 polymer ?
#
loop_
_entity_poly.entity_id
_entity_poly.type
_entity_poly.pdbx_seq_one_letter_code
_entity_poly.pdbx_strand_id
1 'polypeptide(L)' 'LYAKARAGELTNFTGIDSPYEAPESPDVHVDTMALTAEEAADHVIAALRSKGLLD' A
#
# COMPACT_ATOMS: atom_id res chain seq x y z
N LEU A 1 10.83 13.77 0.95
CA LEU A 1 10.03 13.69 -0.29
C LEU A 1 8.77 14.56 -0.19
N TYR A 2 7.79 14.20 0.66
CA TYR A 2 6.56 14.97 0.87
C TYR A 2 6.74 16.48 1.12
N ALA A 3 7.73 16.86 1.96
CA ALA A 3 8.01 18.28 2.22
C ALA A 3 8.36 19.07 0.94
N LYS A 4 9.16 18.48 0.04
CA LYS A 4 9.54 19.08 -1.24
C LYS A 4 8.37 19.19 -2.22
N ALA A 5 7.54 18.15 -2.26
CA ALA A 5 6.31 18.16 -3.06
C ALA A 5 5.33 19.23 -2.59
N ARG A 6 5.13 19.38 -1.27
CA ARG A 6 4.32 20.48 -0.70
C ARG A 6 4.91 21.87 -0.94
N ALA A 7 6.22 21.97 -1.09
CA ALA A 7 6.90 23.21 -1.47
C ALA A 7 6.85 23.50 -2.98
N GLY A 8 6.26 22.62 -3.79
CA GLY A 8 6.17 22.76 -5.25
C GLY A 8 7.46 22.41 -6.00
N GLU A 9 8.45 21.84 -5.32
CA GLU A 9 9.74 21.45 -5.93
C GLU A 9 9.68 20.11 -6.67
N LEU A 10 8.62 19.31 -6.44
CA LEU A 10 8.37 18.03 -7.09
C LEU A 10 6.96 18.05 -7.67
N THR A 11 6.86 17.85 -8.98
CA THR A 11 5.59 17.75 -9.71
C THR A 11 5.16 16.30 -9.93
N ASN A 12 3.89 16.10 -10.25
CA ASN A 12 3.26 14.80 -10.47
C ASN A 12 3.40 13.87 -9.25
N PHE A 13 3.26 14.44 -8.05
CA PHE A 13 3.38 13.73 -6.80
C PHE A 13 2.02 13.15 -6.37
N THR A 14 1.93 11.82 -6.40
CA THR A 14 0.72 11.09 -6.03
C THR A 14 0.26 11.42 -4.60
N GLY A 15 -1.03 11.74 -4.45
CA GLY A 15 -1.62 12.17 -3.19
C GLY A 15 -1.41 13.66 -2.84
N ILE A 16 -0.75 14.45 -3.71
CA ILE A 16 -0.66 15.91 -3.60
C ILE A 16 -1.23 16.58 -4.86
N ASP A 17 -0.52 16.54 -5.98
CA ASP A 17 -0.91 17.18 -7.25
C ASP A 17 -1.23 16.15 -8.35
N SER A 18 -1.19 14.86 -8.01
CA SER A 18 -1.70 13.77 -8.84
C SER A 18 -2.55 12.79 -8.01
N PRO A 19 -3.62 12.22 -8.58
CA PRO A 19 -4.51 11.31 -7.86
C PRO A 19 -3.85 9.95 -7.58
N TYR A 20 -4.27 9.32 -6.49
CA TYR A 20 -4.08 7.88 -6.27
C TYR A 20 -5.41 7.18 -6.56
N GLU A 21 -5.39 6.20 -7.46
CA GLU A 21 -6.55 5.37 -7.76
C GLU A 21 -6.42 4.07 -6.98
N ALA A 22 -7.18 3.96 -5.90
CA ALA A 22 -7.17 2.76 -5.07
C ALA A 22 -7.69 1.54 -5.86
N PRO A 23 -7.09 0.34 -5.72
CA PRO A 23 -7.59 -0.86 -6.39
C PRO A 23 -9.03 -1.17 -5.97
N GLU A 24 -9.93 -1.41 -6.93
CA GLU A 24 -11.32 -1.78 -6.66
C GLU A 24 -11.46 -3.21 -6.14
N SER A 25 -10.58 -4.11 -6.54
CA SER A 25 -10.61 -5.54 -6.18
C SER A 25 -9.20 -6.08 -5.92
N PRO A 26 -8.55 -5.66 -4.83
CA PRO A 26 -7.24 -6.15 -4.48
C PRO A 26 -7.29 -7.60 -4.02
N ASP A 27 -6.26 -8.37 -4.38
CA ASP A 27 -6.09 -9.75 -3.91
C ASP A 27 -5.91 -9.86 -2.39
N VAL A 28 -5.25 -8.87 -1.80
CA VAL A 28 -5.04 -8.68 -0.37
C VAL A 28 -4.94 -7.18 -0.09
N HIS A 29 -5.57 -6.71 0.98
CA HIS A 29 -5.48 -5.32 1.43
C HIS A 29 -4.78 -5.29 2.79
N VAL A 30 -3.73 -4.48 2.91
CA VAL A 30 -2.93 -4.36 4.14
C VAL A 30 -3.13 -2.97 4.73
N ASP A 31 -3.79 -2.89 5.89
CA ASP A 31 -3.90 -1.64 6.64
C ASP A 31 -2.66 -1.42 7.51
N THR A 32 -1.74 -0.61 7.00
CA THR A 32 -0.47 -0.29 7.67
C THR A 32 -0.62 0.65 8.87
N MET A 33 -1.82 1.19 9.13
CA MET A 33 -2.09 1.95 10.35
C MET A 33 -2.56 1.04 11.49
N ALA A 34 -3.14 -0.12 11.17
CA ALA A 34 -3.63 -1.09 12.14
C ALA A 34 -2.63 -2.20 12.44
N LEU A 35 -1.75 -2.55 11.48
CA LEU A 35 -0.82 -3.65 11.58
C LEU A 35 0.63 -3.17 11.71
N THR A 36 1.42 -3.88 12.51
CA THR A 36 2.89 -3.82 12.43
C THR A 36 3.39 -4.41 11.11
N ALA A 37 4.66 -4.19 10.79
CA ALA A 37 5.27 -4.72 9.57
C ALA A 37 5.28 -6.26 9.57
N GLU A 38 5.60 -6.88 10.72
CA GLU A 38 5.57 -8.33 10.89
C GLU A 38 4.15 -8.89 10.71
N GLU A 39 3.14 -8.30 11.36
CA GLU A 39 1.75 -8.74 11.22
C GLU A 39 1.23 -8.57 9.78
N ALA A 40 1.62 -7.48 9.11
CA ALA A 40 1.29 -7.25 7.70
C ALA A 40 1.91 -8.32 6.79
N ALA A 41 3.16 -8.71 7.03
CA ALA A 41 3.82 -9.78 6.29
C ALA A 41 3.10 -11.12 6.50
N ASP A 42 2.79 -11.48 7.75
CA ASP A 42 2.05 -12.69 8.07
C ASP A 42 0.66 -12.71 7.41
N HIS A 43 -0.02 -11.56 7.36
CA HIS A 43 -1.31 -11.42 6.68
C HIS A 43 -1.21 -11.73 5.18
N VAL A 44 -0.16 -11.24 4.51
CA VAL A 44 0.07 -11.54 3.09
C VAL A 44 0.37 -13.02 2.87
N ILE A 45 1.24 -13.63 3.69
CA ILE A 45 1.57 -15.05 3.59
C ILE A 45 0.33 -15.93 3.80
N ALA A 46 -0.53 -15.59 4.77
CA ALA A 46 -1.78 -16.29 5.01
C ALA A 46 -2.75 -16.18 3.81
N ALA A 47 -2.84 -15.00 3.18
CA ALA A 47 -3.64 -14.80 1.97
C ALA A 47 -3.13 -15.61 0.77
N LEU A 48 -1.81 -15.75 0.61
CA LEU A 48 -1.22 -16.58 -0.45
C LEU A 48 -1.51 -18.07 -0.22
N ARG A 49 -1.37 -18.55 1.02
CA ARG A 49 -1.70 -19.94 1.40
C ARG A 49 -3.17 -20.27 1.18
N SER A 50 -4.08 -19.39 1.61
CA SER A 50 -5.53 -19.63 1.44
C SER A 50 -5.96 -19.71 -0.02
N LYS A 51 -5.22 -19.04 -0.92
CA LYS A 51 -5.39 -19.12 -2.37
C LYS A 51 -4.63 -20.28 -3.04
N GLY A 52 -3.87 -21.07 -2.28
CA GLY A 52 -3.06 -22.17 -2.80
C GLY A 52 -1.88 -21.71 -3.66
N LEU A 53 -1.39 -20.49 -3.44
CA LEU A 53 -0.26 -19.90 -4.17
C LEU A 53 1.10 -20.11 -3.46
N LEU A 54 1.06 -20.62 -2.24
CA LEU A 54 2.22 -20.85 -1.39
C LEU A 54 1.95 -22.01 -0.43
N ASP A 55 2.94 -22.91 -0.29
CA ASP A 55 2.91 -24.06 0.63
C ASP A 55 3.43 -23.70 2.03
#